data_AF-A0A9D6DYN3-F1
#
_entry.id   AF-A0A9D6DYN3-F1
#
_cell.length_a   1.000
_cell.length_b   1.000
_cell.length_c   1.000
_cell.angle_alpha   90.00
_cell.angle_beta   90.00
_cell.angle_gamma   90.00
#
_symmetry.space_group_name_H-M   'P 1'
#
loop_
_entity.id
_entity.type
_entity.pdbx_description
1 polymer ?
#
loop_
_entity_poly.entity_id
_entity_poly.type
_entity_poly.pdbx_seq_one_letter_code
_entity_poly.pdbx_strand_id
1 'polypeptide(L)'
;IRDLLAQGVYPGGSKANLEYLAPLAESSSDADTLKILCDAQTSGGLLMAVPVEKAQGLLQALHAEGVRDSAVVGKVSLKGTVPLRVT
;
A
#
# COMPACT_ATOMS: atom_id res chain seq x y z
N ILE A 1 -12.77 -5.89 -6.72
CA ILE A 1 -12.66 -4.50 -6.22
C ILE A 1 -12.92 -3.47 -7.32
N ARG A 2 -12.25 -3.53 -8.49
CA ARG A 2 -12.49 -2.56 -9.57
C ARG A 2 -13.95 -2.46 -10.01
N ASP A 3 -14.65 -3.59 -10.11
CA ASP A 3 -16.09 -3.58 -10.45
C ASP A 3 -16.96 -2.87 -9.40
N LEU A 4 -16.58 -2.94 -8.12
CA LEU A 4 -17.27 -2.23 -7.02
C LEU A 4 -17.01 -0.72 -7.12
N LEU A 5 -15.78 -0.31 -7.41
CA LEU A 5 -15.46 1.10 -7.66
C LEU A 5 -16.22 1.65 -8.88
N ALA A 6 -16.34 0.86 -9.96
CA ALA A 6 -17.11 1.23 -11.14
C ALA A 6 -18.62 1.42 -10.83
N GLN A 7 -19.14 0.72 -9.82
CA GLN A 7 -20.49 0.88 -9.30
C GLN A 7 -20.62 2.01 -8.26
N GLY A 8 -19.56 2.77 -8.00
CA GLY A 8 -19.54 3.87 -7.03
C GLY A 8 -19.45 3.42 -5.57
N VAL A 9 -19.17 2.13 -5.30
CA VAL A 9 -18.98 1.59 -3.95
C VAL A 9 -17.59 1.99 -3.46
N TYR A 10 -17.52 3.14 -2.80
CA TYR A 10 -16.30 3.70 -2.24
C TYR A 10 -16.60 4.35 -0.87
N PRO A 11 -16.24 3.70 0.25
CA PRO A 11 -16.59 4.14 1.60
C PRO A 11 -16.03 5.52 1.97
N GLY A 12 -16.69 6.20 2.89
CA GLY A 12 -16.26 7.52 3.39
C GLY A 12 -14.86 7.51 4.02
N GLY A 13 -14.50 6.45 4.75
CA GLY A 13 -13.16 6.31 5.33
C GLY A 13 -12.07 6.26 4.26
N SER A 14 -12.30 5.53 3.16
CA SER A 14 -11.38 5.46 2.04
C SER A 14 -11.23 6.81 1.33
N LYS A 15 -12.33 7.58 1.17
CA LYS A 15 -12.29 8.96 0.67
C LYS A 15 -11.42 9.87 1.54
N ALA A 16 -11.63 9.82 2.87
CA ALA A 16 -10.85 10.61 3.81
C ALA A 16 -9.35 10.27 3.77
N ASN A 17 -8.99 8.99 3.61
CA ASN A 17 -7.59 8.58 3.44
C ASN A 17 -6.97 9.18 2.17
N LEU A 18 -7.69 9.14 1.04
CA LEU A 18 -7.20 9.71 -0.22
C LEU A 18 -7.00 11.23 -0.13
N GLU A 19 -7.95 11.95 0.47
CA GLU A 19 -7.85 13.39 0.70
C GLU A 19 -6.65 13.75 1.60
N TYR A 20 -6.43 12.97 2.67
CA TYR A 20 -5.29 13.15 3.57
C TYR A 20 -3.95 12.91 2.89
N LEU A 21 -3.85 11.89 2.03
CA LEU A 21 -2.61 11.52 1.34
C LEU A 21 -2.32 12.36 0.10
N ALA A 22 -3.32 12.97 -0.52
CA ALA A 22 -3.17 13.76 -1.74
C ALA A 22 -2.02 14.80 -1.70
N PRO A 23 -1.83 15.62 -0.64
CA PRO A 23 -0.70 16.56 -0.56
C PRO A 23 0.64 15.90 -0.19
N LEU A 24 0.64 14.63 0.19
CA LEU A 24 1.81 13.88 0.69
C LEU A 24 2.34 12.86 -0.33
N ALA A 25 1.62 12.61 -1.43
CA ALA A 25 1.94 11.56 -2.38
C ALA A 25 2.15 12.11 -3.80
N GLU A 26 3.22 11.67 -4.44
CA GLU A 26 3.38 11.74 -5.90
C GLU A 26 3.03 10.38 -6.50
N SER A 27 2.21 10.35 -7.54
CA SER A 27 1.85 9.10 -8.21
C SER A 27 1.77 9.21 -9.72
N SER A 28 2.21 8.15 -10.39
CA SER A 28 1.97 7.91 -11.82
C SER A 28 0.83 6.91 -12.09
N SER A 29 0.19 6.41 -11.04
CA SER A 29 -0.90 5.43 -11.13
C SER A 29 -2.24 6.12 -11.48
N ASP A 30 -3.17 5.35 -12.04
CA ASP A 30 -4.53 5.83 -12.31
C ASP A 30 -5.33 6.09 -11.02
N ALA A 31 -6.37 6.93 -11.14
CA ALA A 31 -7.21 7.34 -10.02
C ALA A 31 -7.88 6.16 -9.30
N ASP A 32 -8.26 5.10 -10.03
CA ASP A 32 -8.90 3.94 -9.39
C ASP A 32 -7.89 3.11 -8.62
N THR A 33 -6.67 2.95 -9.13
CA THR A 33 -5.57 2.35 -8.36
C THR A 33 -5.29 3.13 -7.07
N LEU A 34 -5.28 4.47 -7.13
CA LEU A 34 -5.11 5.29 -5.91
C LEU A 34 -6.26 5.12 -4.91
N LYS A 35 -7.51 5.01 -5.37
CA LYS A 35 -8.65 4.72 -4.49
C LYS A 35 -8.51 3.35 -3.82
N ILE A 36 -8.02 2.33 -4.53
CA ILE A 36 -7.78 0.99 -3.98
C ILE A 36 -6.68 1.05 -2.91
N LEU A 37 -5.58 1.76 -3.17
CA LEU A 37 -4.47 1.89 -2.22
C LEU A 37 -4.86 2.68 -0.96
N CYS A 38 -5.84 3.56 -1.06
CA CYS A 38 -6.37 4.33 0.08
C CYS A 38 -7.56 3.65 0.78
N ASP A 39 -7.93 2.43 0.39
CA ASP A 39 -9.09 1.76 0.94
C ASP A 39 -8.95 1.51 2.45
N ALA A 40 -9.99 1.82 3.22
CA ALA A 40 -10.01 1.65 4.66
C ALA A 40 -10.11 0.15 5.01
N GLN A 41 -8.96 -0.47 5.29
CA GLN A 41 -8.87 -1.90 5.63
C GLN A 41 -9.26 -2.17 7.09
N THR A 42 -10.26 -3.02 7.31
CA THR A 42 -10.60 -3.55 8.64
C THR A 42 -9.86 -4.88 8.83
N SER A 43 -9.13 -5.03 9.95
CA SER A 43 -8.29 -6.22 10.21
C SER A 43 -7.30 -6.52 9.07
N GLY A 44 -6.65 -5.48 8.55
CA GLY A 44 -5.65 -5.60 7.50
C GLY A 44 -4.40 -6.39 7.95
N GLY A 45 -3.47 -6.57 7.00
CA GLY A 45 -2.20 -7.24 7.25
C GLY A 45 -1.20 -6.40 8.04
N LEU A 46 -0.01 -6.96 8.24
CA LEU A 46 1.14 -6.26 8.83
C LEU A 46 1.98 -5.60 7.75
N LEU A 47 2.28 -4.31 7.92
CA LEU A 47 3.28 -3.58 7.14
C LEU A 47 4.52 -3.35 8.00
N MET A 48 5.70 -3.74 7.52
CA MET A 48 6.95 -3.61 8.26
C MET A 48 8.11 -3.19 7.37
N ALA A 49 9.07 -2.47 7.96
CA ALA A 49 10.33 -2.13 7.32
C ALA A 49 11.47 -2.97 7.93
N VAL A 50 12.32 -3.53 7.07
CA VAL A 50 13.49 -4.32 7.48
C VAL A 50 14.72 -3.88 6.69
N PRO A 51 15.94 -4.13 7.20
CA PRO A 51 17.17 -3.98 6.41
C PRO A 51 17.08 -4.76 5.10
N VAL A 52 17.59 -4.17 4.01
CA VAL A 52 17.44 -4.71 2.66
C VAL A 52 18.03 -6.11 2.53
N GLU A 53 19.14 -6.36 3.21
CA GLU A 53 19.82 -7.65 3.26
C GLU A 53 19.02 -8.76 3.96
N LYS A 54 18.00 -8.39 4.76
CA LYS A 54 17.10 -9.33 5.44
C LYS A 54 15.79 -9.57 4.71
N ALA A 55 15.43 -8.69 3.76
CA ALA A 55 14.09 -8.68 3.14
C ALA A 55 13.74 -10.03 2.47
N GLN A 56 14.64 -10.56 1.65
CA GLN A 56 14.40 -11.80 0.91
C GLN A 56 14.34 -13.02 1.85
N GLY A 57 15.24 -13.08 2.84
CA GLY A 57 15.26 -14.17 3.81
C GLY A 57 14.00 -14.20 4.69
N LEU A 58 13.53 -13.03 5.12
CA LEU A 58 12.27 -12.90 5.86
C LEU A 58 11.07 -13.33 5.00
N LEU A 59 11.00 -12.88 3.75
CA LEU A 59 9.92 -13.26 2.83
C LEU A 59 9.83 -14.79 2.66
N GLN A 60 10.98 -15.43 2.45
CA GLN A 60 11.06 -16.90 2.34
C GLN A 60 10.63 -17.59 3.65
N ALA A 61 11.05 -17.09 4.80
CA ALA A 61 10.65 -17.64 6.10
C ALA A 61 9.14 -17.50 6.32
N LEU A 62 8.55 -16.33 6.02
CA LEU A 62 7.10 -16.13 6.09
C LEU A 62 6.33 -17.08 5.18
N HIS A 63 6.81 -17.28 3.95
CA HIS A 63 6.22 -18.24 3.02
C HIS A 63 6.31 -19.69 3.54
N ALA A 64 7.44 -20.07 4.14
CA ALA A 64 7.63 -21.39 4.74
C ALA A 64 6.69 -21.65 5.93
N GLU A 65 6.40 -20.62 6.73
CA GLU A 65 5.41 -20.66 7.82
C GLU A 65 3.95 -20.53 7.33
N GLY A 66 3.72 -20.49 6.01
CA GLY A 66 2.38 -20.48 5.40
C GLY A 66 1.79 -19.11 5.11
N VAL A 67 2.50 -18.02 5.41
CA VAL A 67 2.07 -16.62 5.12
C VAL A 67 2.39 -16.27 3.65
N ARG A 68 1.74 -16.96 2.71
CA ARG A 68 2.08 -16.93 1.27
C ARG A 68 1.79 -15.60 0.58
N ASP A 69 0.84 -14.83 1.08
CA ASP A 69 0.47 -13.52 0.52
C ASP A 69 1.40 -12.38 0.96
N SER A 70 2.43 -12.67 1.77
CA SER A 70 3.45 -11.69 2.10
C SER A 70 4.27 -11.31 0.86
N ALA A 71 4.61 -10.01 0.75
CA ALA A 71 5.30 -9.46 -0.41
C ALA A 71 6.17 -8.25 -0.01
N VAL A 72 7.24 -8.02 -0.78
CA VAL A 72 7.97 -6.75 -0.74
C VAL A 72 7.23 -5.73 -1.60
N VAL A 73 6.59 -4.75 -0.97
CA VAL A 73 5.72 -3.77 -1.65
C VAL A 73 6.40 -2.42 -1.90
N GLY A 74 7.67 -2.25 -1.49
CA GLY A 74 8.39 -1.00 -1.67
C GLY A 74 9.71 -0.97 -0.92
N LYS A 75 10.26 0.24 -0.79
CA LYS A 75 11.50 0.52 -0.06
C LYS A 75 11.41 1.87 0.65
N VAL A 76 12.11 1.99 1.77
CA VAL A 76 12.32 3.28 2.43
C VAL A 76 13.57 3.93 1.85
N SER A 77 13.44 5.19 1.41
CA SER A 77 14.58 6.01 0.98
C SER A 77 14.87 7.10 2.01
N LEU A 78 15.98 7.82 1.82
CA LEU A 78 16.19 9.08 2.53
C LEU A 78 15.02 10.03 2.26
N LYS A 79 14.74 10.90 3.23
CA LYS A 79 13.66 11.89 3.16
C LYS A 79 13.86 12.79 1.94
N GLY A 80 12.91 12.74 1.01
CA GLY A 80 12.83 13.63 -0.15
C GLY A 80 11.91 14.83 0.08
N THR A 81 11.63 15.57 -0.99
CA THR A 81 10.62 16.64 -1.02
C THR A 81 9.20 16.10 -0.87
N VAL A 82 8.97 14.86 -1.33
CA VAL A 82 7.69 14.16 -1.22
C VAL A 82 7.87 12.91 -0.37
N PRO A 83 7.02 12.68 0.64
CA PRO A 83 7.18 11.57 1.58
C PRO A 83 6.72 10.22 1.04
N LEU A 84 5.80 10.18 0.06
CA LEU A 84 5.31 8.94 -0.55
C LEU A 84 5.35 9.04 -2.08
N ARG A 85 5.91 8.02 -2.74
CA ARG A 85 5.87 7.88 -4.20
C ARG A 85 5.20 6.56 -4.56
N VAL A 86 4.19 6.61 -5.40
CA VAL A 86 3.45 5.44 -5.90
C VAL A 86 3.67 5.35 -7.40
N THR A 87 4.42 4.34 -7.84
CA THR A 87 4.80 4.14 -9.25
C THR A 87 4.15 2.92 -9.85
#